data_AF-A0A6P8HD59-F1
#
_entry.id   AF-A0A6P8HD59-F1
#
_cell.length_a   1.000
_cell.length_b   1.000
_cell.length_c   1.000
_cell.angle_alpha   90.00
_cell.angle_beta   90.00
_cell.angle_gamma   90.00
#
_symmetry.space_group_name_H-M   'P 1'
#
loop_
_entity.id
_entity.type
_entity.pdbx_description
1 polymer ?
#
loop_
_entity_poly.entity_id
_entity_poly.type
_entity_poly.pdbx_seq_one_letter_code
_entity_poly.pdbx_strand_id
1 'polypeptide(L)'
;MEFPGFKNCMGYLLGSGLAIGTIITDRHVSIRKYMREQLSHITHYFDLWHLKKKIHKVLPKISKESGCSSLVEWKKPRQNHFYWSAISTLSGNGKVIYAKFKSFLSHIINKHDKLDGDPLFDKCAHGEIQERKWLNKDSPVYEKICKSLGKTSLVNAIKQASPLAQTSCLEGFHSVVNYFSLKMLAYSYVGMYCRYILSVWQFPHLHLMR
;
A
#
# COMPACT_ATOMS: atom_id res chain seq x y z
N MET A 1 -20.66 0.82 -8.99
CA MET A 1 -20.38 2.16 -9.54
C MET A 1 -18.89 2.41 -9.79
N GLU A 2 -17.98 1.89 -8.96
CA GLU A 2 -16.54 2.22 -9.05
C GLU A 2 -15.89 1.88 -10.40
N PHE A 3 -16.08 0.66 -10.91
CA PHE A 3 -15.49 0.28 -12.21
C PHE A 3 -16.07 1.06 -13.42
N PRO A 4 -17.40 1.22 -13.57
CA PRO A 4 -17.95 2.12 -14.58
C PRO A 4 -17.43 3.56 -14.48
N GLY A 5 -17.34 4.11 -13.27
CA GLY A 5 -16.78 5.45 -13.03
C GLY A 5 -15.32 5.54 -13.46
N PHE A 6 -14.51 4.54 -13.11
CA PHE A 6 -13.12 4.44 -13.55
C PHE A 6 -13.01 4.41 -15.08
N LYS A 7 -13.80 3.56 -15.75
CA LYS A 7 -13.81 3.47 -17.21
C LYS A 7 -14.16 4.79 -17.89
N ASN A 8 -15.21 5.45 -17.41
CA ASN A 8 -15.64 6.74 -17.97
C ASN A 8 -14.56 7.82 -17.76
N CYS A 9 -13.93 7.85 -16.58
CA CYS A 9 -12.83 8.77 -16.28
C CYS A 9 -11.63 8.53 -17.21
N MET A 10 -11.19 7.28 -17.36
CA MET A 10 -10.09 6.93 -18.27
C MET A 10 -10.42 7.29 -19.72
N GLY A 11 -11.64 7.01 -20.17
CA GLY A 11 -12.09 7.38 -21.51
C GLY A 11 -12.05 8.89 -21.76
N TYR A 12 -12.52 9.68 -20.78
CA TYR A 12 -12.47 11.13 -20.86
C TYR A 12 -11.04 11.68 -20.88
N LEU A 13 -10.17 11.22 -19.98
CA LEU A 13 -8.79 11.71 -19.89
C LEU A 13 -7.99 11.37 -21.16
N LEU A 14 -8.10 10.13 -21.63
CA LEU A 14 -7.43 9.70 -22.86
C LEU A 14 -8.01 10.41 -24.10
N GLY A 15 -9.34 10.56 -24.16
CA GLY A 15 -10.02 11.29 -25.25
C GLY A 15 -9.66 12.79 -25.30
N SER A 16 -9.23 13.36 -24.17
CA SER A 16 -8.73 14.73 -24.09
C SER A 16 -7.25 14.87 -24.51
N GLY A 17 -6.61 13.79 -24.97
CA GLY A 17 -5.21 13.78 -25.37
C GLY A 17 -4.21 13.69 -24.21
N LEU A 18 -4.66 13.42 -22.98
CA LEU A 18 -3.76 13.28 -21.83
C LEU A 18 -2.97 11.96 -21.92
N ALA A 19 -1.65 12.07 -22.05
CA ALA A 19 -0.76 10.91 -22.00
C ALA A 19 -0.60 10.42 -20.55
N ILE A 20 -1.22 9.29 -20.21
CA ILE A 20 -1.16 8.70 -18.87
C ILE A 20 -0.06 7.62 -18.84
N GLY A 21 1.09 7.93 -18.24
CA GLY A 21 2.18 6.96 -18.10
C GLY A 21 2.00 5.96 -16.95
N THR A 22 1.42 6.43 -15.83
CA THR A 22 1.27 5.64 -14.60
C THR A 22 -0.07 5.93 -13.93
N ILE A 23 -0.68 4.89 -13.37
CA ILE A 23 -1.86 5.02 -12.51
C ILE A 23 -1.70 4.22 -11.22
N ILE A 24 -2.15 4.80 -10.12
CA ILE A 24 -2.14 4.17 -8.80
C ILE A 24 -3.59 4.01 -8.36
N THR A 25 -4.00 2.79 -8.04
CA THR A 25 -5.39 2.51 -7.64
C THR A 25 -5.45 1.64 -6.40
N ASP A 26 -6.67 1.54 -5.86
CA ASP A 26 -7.01 0.48 -4.94
C ASP A 26 -6.99 -0.91 -5.62
N ARG A 27 -7.07 -1.96 -4.78
CA ARG A 27 -7.03 -3.36 -5.23
C ARG A 27 -8.39 -3.87 -5.71
N HIS A 28 -9.09 -3.08 -6.52
CA HIS A 28 -10.37 -3.47 -7.09
C HIS A 28 -10.16 -4.48 -8.22
N VAL A 29 -10.84 -5.63 -8.14
CA VAL A 29 -10.62 -6.78 -9.05
C VAL A 29 -10.89 -6.42 -10.51
N SER A 30 -12.02 -5.76 -10.80
CA SER A 30 -12.39 -5.39 -12.17
C SER A 30 -11.47 -4.32 -12.78
N ILE A 31 -11.06 -3.31 -12.00
CA ILE A 31 -10.10 -2.29 -12.45
C ILE A 31 -8.76 -2.96 -12.77
N ARG A 32 -8.25 -3.83 -11.89
CA ARG A 32 -7.01 -4.57 -12.13
C ARG A 32 -7.08 -5.43 -13.41
N LYS A 33 -8.22 -6.08 -13.65
CA LYS A 33 -8.45 -6.86 -14.87
C LYS A 33 -8.41 -5.95 -16.09
N TYR A 34 -9.13 -4.84 -16.06
CA TYR A 34 -9.20 -3.89 -17.16
C TYR A 34 -7.86 -3.22 -17.46
N MET A 35 -7.10 -2.79 -16.44
CA MET A 35 -5.75 -2.26 -16.61
C MET A 35 -4.85 -3.26 -17.33
N ARG A 36 -4.87 -4.53 -16.91
CA ARG A 36 -4.04 -5.58 -17.52
C ARG A 36 -4.43 -5.88 -18.97
N GLU A 37 -5.72 -5.90 -19.27
CA GLU A 37 -6.24 -6.39 -20.57
C GLU A 37 -6.44 -5.29 -21.60
N GLN A 38 -6.70 -4.05 -21.18
CA GLN A 38 -7.12 -2.96 -22.08
C GLN A 38 -6.19 -1.76 -22.02
N LEU A 39 -5.44 -1.57 -20.93
CA LEU A 39 -4.56 -0.42 -20.70
C LEU A 39 -3.15 -0.88 -20.26
N SER A 40 -2.67 -1.99 -20.84
CA SER A 40 -1.41 -2.63 -20.45
C SER A 40 -0.16 -1.78 -20.72
N HIS A 41 -0.27 -0.78 -21.60
CA HIS A 41 0.76 0.21 -21.86
C HIS A 41 0.92 1.24 -20.73
N ILE A 42 -0.08 1.37 -19.85
CA ILE A 42 -0.04 2.24 -18.67
C ILE A 42 0.51 1.44 -17.49
N THR A 43 1.51 1.98 -16.82
CA THR A 43 2.06 1.35 -15.62
C THR A 43 1.03 1.40 -14.50
N HIS A 44 0.64 0.23 -13.96
CA HIS A 44 -0.38 0.14 -12.91
C HIS A 44 0.22 -0.29 -11.57
N TYR A 45 0.13 0.59 -10.57
CA TYR A 45 0.50 0.31 -9.19
C TYR A 45 -0.69 0.28 -8.24
N PHE A 46 -0.47 -0.32 -7.07
CA PHE A 46 -1.38 -0.26 -5.95
C PHE A 46 -0.97 0.78 -4.93
N ASP A 47 -1.98 1.44 -4.39
CA ASP A 47 -1.81 2.37 -3.29
C ASP A 47 -1.17 1.70 -2.06
N LEU A 48 -0.13 2.36 -1.53
CA LEU A 48 0.64 1.88 -0.38
C LEU A 48 -0.16 1.93 0.92
N TRP A 49 -1.03 2.91 1.09
CA TRP A 49 -1.80 3.08 2.31
C TRP A 49 -2.79 1.95 2.53
N HIS A 50 -3.53 1.57 1.49
CA HIS A 50 -4.47 0.45 1.50
C HIS A 50 -3.74 -0.90 1.64
N LEU A 51 -2.55 -1.05 1.05
CA LEU A 51 -1.68 -2.21 1.28
C LEU A 51 -1.17 -2.27 2.72
N LYS A 52 -0.67 -1.16 3.26
CA LYS A 52 -0.21 -1.02 4.66
C LYS A 52 -1.31 -1.42 5.63
N LYS A 53 -2.56 -0.99 5.42
CA LYS A 53 -3.70 -1.38 6.28
C LYS A 53 -3.90 -2.89 6.31
N LYS A 54 -3.72 -3.58 5.18
CA LYS A 54 -3.85 -5.05 5.13
C LYS A 54 -2.65 -5.77 5.75
N ILE A 55 -1.43 -5.29 5.50
CA ILE A 55 -0.23 -5.78 6.20
C ILE A 55 -0.40 -5.56 7.70
N HIS A 56 -0.85 -4.38 8.14
CA HIS A 56 -1.07 -4.01 9.54
C HIS A 56 -1.85 -5.09 10.30
N LYS A 57 -2.92 -5.62 9.71
CA LYS A 57 -3.81 -6.61 10.33
C LYS A 57 -3.19 -8.00 10.55
N VAL A 58 -2.06 -8.33 9.90
CA VAL A 58 -1.44 -9.68 10.02
C VAL A 58 -0.93 -9.95 11.43
N LEU A 59 -0.01 -9.14 11.98
CA LEU A 59 0.55 -9.36 13.32
C LEU A 59 -0.49 -9.32 14.46
N PRO A 60 -1.43 -8.35 14.50
CA PRO A 60 -2.52 -8.36 15.49
C PRO A 60 -3.40 -9.61 15.46
N LYS A 61 -3.57 -10.25 14.29
CA LYS A 61 -4.34 -11.49 14.19
C LYS A 61 -3.60 -12.65 14.86
N ILE A 62 -2.29 -12.73 14.68
CA ILE A 62 -1.42 -13.75 15.28
C ILE A 62 -1.24 -13.47 16.78
N SER A 63 -1.11 -12.20 17.18
CA SER A 63 -0.85 -11.82 18.58
C SER A 63 -2.01 -12.07 19.54
N LYS A 64 -3.19 -12.43 19.04
CA LYS A 64 -4.35 -12.82 19.87
C LYS A 64 -4.23 -14.26 20.38
N GLU A 65 -3.31 -15.04 19.83
CA GLU A 65 -3.00 -16.38 20.27
C GLU A 65 -2.07 -16.31 21.51
N SER A 66 -2.22 -17.24 22.45
CA SER A 66 -1.41 -17.28 23.68
C SER A 66 0.09 -17.37 23.35
N GLY A 67 0.93 -16.69 24.13
CA GLY A 67 2.40 -16.70 23.95
C GLY A 67 2.96 -15.77 22.86
N CYS A 68 2.15 -14.87 22.28
CA CYS A 68 2.56 -14.01 21.15
C CYS A 68 2.75 -12.51 21.52
N SER A 69 3.01 -12.18 22.78
CA SER A 69 3.12 -10.78 23.27
C SER A 69 4.27 -9.99 22.63
N SER A 70 5.36 -10.67 22.26
CA SER A 70 6.53 -10.08 21.59
C SER A 70 6.20 -9.44 20.24
N LEU A 71 5.10 -9.84 19.57
CA LEU A 71 4.71 -9.33 18.25
C LEU A 71 4.24 -7.87 18.25
N VAL A 72 3.90 -7.31 19.41
CA VAL A 72 3.39 -5.94 19.50
C VAL A 72 4.47 -4.93 19.07
N GLU A 73 5.72 -5.15 19.48
CA GLU A 73 6.87 -4.28 19.17
C GLU A 73 7.19 -4.26 17.66
N TRP A 74 6.85 -5.35 16.95
CA TRP A 74 7.11 -5.53 15.52
C TRP A 74 6.05 -4.91 14.60
N LYS A 75 4.94 -4.37 15.15
CA LYS A 75 3.84 -3.79 14.36
C LYS A 75 4.28 -2.61 13.51
N LYS A 76 4.94 -1.61 14.12
CA LYS A 76 5.40 -0.38 13.47
C LYS A 76 6.63 -0.63 12.58
N PRO A 77 7.69 -1.34 13.03
CA PRO A 77 8.85 -1.68 12.18
C PRO A 77 8.46 -2.34 10.86
N ARG A 78 7.57 -3.32 10.88
CA ARG A 78 7.08 -3.99 9.66
C ARG A 78 6.40 -3.05 8.67
N GLN A 79 5.59 -2.10 9.16
CA GLN A 79 4.91 -1.14 8.30
C GLN A 79 5.90 -0.17 7.66
N ASN A 80 6.86 0.32 8.46
CA ASN A 80 7.91 1.21 7.98
C ASN A 80 8.79 0.47 6.97
N HIS A 81 9.14 -0.79 7.24
CA HIS A 81 9.89 -1.64 6.34
C HIS A 81 9.17 -1.85 5.00
N PHE A 82 7.85 -2.04 5.01
CA PHE A 82 7.05 -2.10 3.77
C PHE A 82 7.11 -0.79 2.97
N TYR A 83 6.88 0.35 3.61
CA TYR A 83 6.98 1.65 2.92
C TYR A 83 8.37 1.87 2.36
N TRP A 84 9.41 1.64 3.17
CA TRP A 84 10.79 1.75 2.74
C TRP A 84 11.08 0.82 1.57
N SER A 85 10.61 -0.43 1.60
CA SER A 85 10.82 -1.40 0.52
C SER A 85 10.26 -0.89 -0.82
N ALA A 86 9.07 -0.28 -0.80
CA ALA A 86 8.44 0.27 -1.99
C ALA A 86 9.12 1.57 -2.46
N ILE A 87 9.23 2.56 -1.57
CA ILE A 87 9.70 3.92 -1.91
C ILE A 87 11.20 3.95 -2.24
N SER A 88 12.01 3.12 -1.59
CA SER A 88 13.45 3.01 -1.92
C SER A 88 13.73 2.25 -3.22
N THR A 89 12.70 1.73 -3.88
CA THR A 89 12.83 1.01 -5.16
C THR A 89 12.27 1.87 -6.28
N LEU A 90 13.01 2.92 -6.63
CA LEU A 90 12.57 3.94 -7.62
C LEU A 90 12.25 3.35 -9.00
N SER A 91 12.85 2.21 -9.36
CA SER A 91 12.53 1.49 -10.60
C SER A 91 11.13 0.87 -10.62
N GLY A 92 10.44 0.81 -9.47
CA GLY A 92 9.17 0.11 -9.33
C GLY A 92 9.26 -1.40 -9.57
N ASN A 93 10.46 -1.98 -9.57
CA ASN A 93 10.66 -3.40 -9.78
C ASN A 93 10.06 -4.21 -8.62
N GLY A 94 8.90 -4.82 -8.87
CA GLY A 94 8.17 -5.58 -7.88
C GLY A 94 8.98 -6.70 -7.21
N LYS A 95 9.90 -7.34 -7.93
CA LYS A 95 10.74 -8.40 -7.35
C LYS A 95 11.67 -7.82 -6.29
N VAL A 96 12.29 -6.67 -6.56
CA VAL A 96 13.17 -5.97 -5.60
C VAL A 96 12.37 -5.43 -4.40
N ILE A 97 11.18 -4.86 -4.63
CA ILE A 97 10.28 -4.42 -3.55
C ILE A 97 9.95 -5.60 -2.62
N TYR A 98 9.61 -6.74 -3.19
CA TYR A 98 9.30 -7.92 -2.40
C TYR A 98 10.52 -8.51 -1.69
N ALA A 99 11.69 -8.55 -2.35
CA ALA A 99 12.94 -9.03 -1.73
C ALA A 99 13.29 -8.19 -0.49
N LYS A 100 13.28 -6.86 -0.64
CA LYS A 100 13.44 -5.91 0.48
C LYS A 100 12.41 -6.19 1.57
N PHE A 101 11.12 -6.29 1.23
CA PHE A 101 10.09 -6.53 2.25
C PHE A 101 10.25 -7.89 2.96
N LYS A 102 10.60 -8.95 2.22
CA LYS A 102 10.81 -10.32 2.72
C LYS A 102 11.94 -10.35 3.75
N SER A 103 12.95 -9.49 3.61
CA SER A 103 14.07 -9.38 4.57
C SER A 103 13.60 -9.08 6.01
N PHE A 104 12.39 -8.54 6.18
CA PHE A 104 11.75 -8.40 7.50
C PHE A 104 11.72 -9.71 8.29
N LEU A 105 11.56 -10.85 7.62
CA LEU A 105 11.54 -12.17 8.26
C LEU A 105 12.91 -12.54 8.84
N SER A 106 14.00 -12.11 8.22
CA SER A 106 15.34 -12.26 8.82
C SER A 106 15.56 -11.23 9.94
N HIS A 107 15.09 -9.99 9.78
CA HIS A 107 15.24 -8.96 10.81
C HIS A 107 14.51 -9.28 12.12
N ILE A 108 13.33 -9.91 12.07
CA ILE A 108 12.56 -10.24 13.28
C ILE A 108 13.25 -11.29 14.17
N ILE A 109 14.22 -12.03 13.63
CA ILE A 109 15.05 -13.02 14.33
C ILE A 109 16.50 -12.53 14.53
N ASN A 110 16.74 -11.22 14.43
CA ASN A 110 18.07 -10.59 14.55
C ASN A 110 19.11 -11.07 13.51
N LYS A 111 18.65 -11.51 12.33
CA LYS A 111 19.54 -11.93 11.25
C LYS A 111 19.68 -10.79 10.23
N HIS A 112 20.91 -10.27 10.14
CA HIS A 112 21.26 -9.12 9.30
C HIS A 112 22.22 -9.44 8.15
N ASP A 113 22.83 -10.63 8.17
CA ASP A 113 23.68 -11.14 7.09
C ASP A 113 23.04 -12.34 6.39
N LYS A 114 23.30 -12.50 5.09
CA LYS A 114 22.80 -13.63 4.26
C LYS A 114 21.29 -13.79 4.41
N LEU A 115 20.56 -12.69 4.19
CA LEU A 115 19.11 -12.55 4.37
C LEU A 115 18.38 -13.57 3.48
N ASP A 116 17.89 -14.64 4.09
CA ASP A 116 17.18 -15.83 3.56
C ASP A 116 17.07 -16.00 2.01
N GLY A 117 18.23 -15.94 1.34
CA GLY A 117 18.46 -16.43 -0.01
C GLY A 117 17.80 -15.67 -1.16
N ASP A 118 17.43 -14.39 -1.01
CA ASP A 118 16.98 -13.59 -2.16
C ASP A 118 18.16 -12.77 -2.73
N PRO A 119 18.73 -13.14 -3.90
CA PRO A 119 19.90 -12.47 -4.46
C PRO A 119 19.63 -11.01 -4.86
N LEU A 120 18.35 -10.60 -4.90
CA LEU A 120 17.97 -9.22 -5.18
C LEU A 120 18.12 -8.30 -3.95
N PHE A 121 18.24 -8.85 -2.74
CA PHE A 121 18.48 -8.10 -1.51
C PHE A 121 19.04 -9.02 -0.41
N ASP A 122 20.37 -9.08 -0.30
CA ASP A 122 21.09 -10.01 0.58
C ASP A 122 21.78 -9.34 1.78
N LYS A 123 21.79 -8.00 1.84
CA LYS A 123 22.39 -7.18 2.89
C LYS A 123 21.45 -6.07 3.37
N CYS A 124 21.49 -5.78 4.67
CA CYS A 124 20.70 -4.70 5.26
C CYS A 124 21.11 -3.31 4.72
N ALA A 125 20.15 -2.40 4.65
CA ALA A 125 20.35 -1.02 4.21
C ALA A 125 20.22 -0.02 5.37
N HIS A 126 20.60 -0.45 6.57
CA HIS A 126 20.57 0.34 7.80
C HIS A 126 21.87 0.11 8.58
N GLY A 127 22.24 1.08 9.43
CA GLY A 127 23.29 0.90 10.43
C GLY A 127 22.83 0.03 11.59
N GLU A 128 23.45 0.18 12.75
CA GLU A 128 23.06 -0.57 13.94
C GLU A 128 21.61 -0.29 14.35
N ILE A 129 20.87 -1.34 14.71
CA ILE A 129 19.50 -1.22 15.23
C ILE A 129 19.56 -1.39 16.75
N GLN A 130 18.79 -0.58 17.45
CA GLN A 130 18.52 -0.76 18.88
C GLN A 130 18.06 -2.17 19.21
N GLU A 131 18.45 -2.65 20.39
CA GLU A 131 18.04 -3.95 20.91
C GLU A 131 16.50 -4.05 21.03
N ARG A 132 15.96 -5.22 20.68
CA ARG A 132 14.52 -5.51 20.64
C ARG A 132 14.26 -6.93 21.13
N LYS A 133 13.00 -7.27 21.42
CA LYS A 133 12.60 -8.65 21.65
C LYS A 133 12.54 -9.43 20.33
N TRP A 134 13.65 -10.11 20.02
CA TRP A 134 13.78 -10.96 18.85
C TRP A 134 12.95 -12.24 18.99
N LEU A 135 12.47 -12.76 17.86
CA LEU A 135 11.80 -14.06 17.81
C LEU A 135 12.82 -15.18 17.61
N ASN A 136 12.49 -16.37 18.11
CA ASN A 136 13.20 -17.59 17.73
C ASN A 136 12.65 -18.08 16.37
N LYS A 137 13.56 -18.44 15.46
CA LYS A 137 13.25 -18.99 14.13
C LYS A 137 12.42 -20.28 14.21
N ASP A 138 12.65 -21.10 15.24
CA ASP A 138 11.96 -22.38 15.42
C ASP A 138 10.64 -22.22 16.19
N SER A 139 10.25 -20.98 16.52
CA SER A 139 8.99 -20.73 17.20
C SER A 139 7.79 -20.94 16.26
N PRO A 140 6.67 -21.51 16.75
CA PRO A 140 5.44 -21.62 15.95
C PRO A 140 4.88 -20.25 15.54
N VAL A 141 5.25 -19.20 16.29
CA VAL A 141 4.89 -17.81 15.99
C VAL A 141 5.60 -17.34 14.72
N TYR A 142 6.90 -17.63 14.57
CA TYR A 142 7.67 -17.27 13.39
C TYR A 142 7.13 -17.96 12.12
N GLU A 143 6.82 -19.25 12.20
CA GLU A 143 6.24 -20.01 11.09
C GLU A 143 4.90 -19.40 10.62
N LYS A 144 4.03 -19.03 11.56
CA LYS A 144 2.74 -18.37 11.26
C LYS A 144 2.92 -17.02 10.58
N ILE A 145 3.95 -16.24 10.96
CA ILE A 145 4.29 -14.97 10.30
C ILE A 145 4.75 -15.24 8.88
N CYS A 146 5.67 -16.19 8.67
CA CYS A 146 6.17 -16.57 7.35
C CYS A 146 5.02 -16.99 6.43
N LYS A 147 4.14 -17.87 6.91
CA LYS A 147 2.95 -18.32 6.17
C LYS A 147 1.98 -17.17 5.85
N SER A 148 1.80 -16.22 6.78
CA SER A 148 0.87 -15.11 6.60
C SER A 148 1.40 -14.03 5.66
N LEU A 149 2.69 -13.70 5.74
CA LEU A 149 3.35 -12.72 4.88
C LEU A 149 3.72 -13.30 3.51
N GLY A 150 3.97 -14.61 3.43
CA GLY A 150 4.27 -15.35 2.21
C GLY A 150 3.07 -15.76 1.36
N LYS A 151 1.83 -15.38 1.74
CA LYS A 151 0.63 -15.67 0.93
C LYS A 151 0.78 -15.10 -0.47
N THR A 152 0.62 -15.92 -1.51
CA THR A 152 0.76 -15.55 -2.92
C THR A 152 -0.01 -14.28 -3.29
N SER A 153 -1.22 -14.10 -2.79
CA SER A 153 -2.05 -12.92 -3.05
C SER A 153 -1.51 -11.63 -2.40
N LEU A 154 -0.82 -11.74 -1.26
CA LEU A 154 -0.14 -10.62 -0.61
C LEU A 154 1.19 -10.32 -1.30
N VAL A 155 1.98 -11.35 -1.61
CA VAL A 155 3.25 -11.23 -2.35
C VAL A 155 3.03 -10.52 -3.69
N ASN A 156 2.07 -10.98 -4.48
CA ASN A 156 1.74 -10.36 -5.77
C ASN A 156 1.26 -8.92 -5.62
N ALA A 157 0.60 -8.59 -4.51
CA ALA A 157 0.16 -7.23 -4.25
C ALA A 157 1.32 -6.31 -3.82
N ILE A 158 2.29 -6.82 -3.05
CA ILE A 158 3.51 -6.10 -2.68
C ILE A 158 4.38 -5.86 -3.91
N LYS A 159 4.48 -6.84 -4.82
CA LYS A 159 5.20 -6.69 -6.10
C LYS A 159 4.61 -5.59 -6.99
N GLN A 160 3.35 -5.22 -6.78
CA GLN A 160 2.68 -4.15 -7.52
C GLN A 160 2.51 -2.89 -6.67
N ALA A 161 3.19 -2.78 -5.53
CA ALA A 161 3.15 -1.61 -4.67
C ALA A 161 3.78 -0.39 -5.36
N SER A 162 3.15 0.78 -5.24
CA SER A 162 3.66 2.01 -5.84
C SER A 162 5.00 2.42 -5.25
N PRO A 163 6.03 2.74 -6.06
CA PRO A 163 7.24 3.39 -5.57
C PRO A 163 7.01 4.89 -5.30
N LEU A 164 5.93 5.46 -5.86
CA LEU A 164 5.55 6.86 -5.72
C LEU A 164 4.61 7.01 -4.52
N ALA A 165 5.06 7.69 -3.47
CA ALA A 165 4.28 7.94 -2.26
C ALA A 165 3.57 9.30 -2.36
N GLN A 166 2.30 9.32 -2.80
CA GLN A 166 1.54 10.58 -2.94
C GLN A 166 0.04 10.40 -2.69
N THR A 167 -0.38 10.07 -1.47
CA THR A 167 -1.83 10.05 -1.12
C THR A 167 -2.26 11.05 -0.06
N SER A 168 -1.34 11.80 0.56
CA SER A 168 -1.70 12.80 1.58
C SER A 168 -2.62 13.91 1.04
N CYS A 169 -2.29 14.47 -0.13
CA CYS A 169 -3.12 15.51 -0.78
C CYS A 169 -4.50 14.96 -1.17
N LEU A 170 -4.54 13.75 -1.75
CA LEU A 170 -5.79 13.08 -2.12
C LEU A 170 -6.68 12.78 -0.91
N GLU A 171 -6.10 12.32 0.20
CA GLU A 171 -6.83 12.09 1.46
C GLU A 171 -7.31 13.41 2.11
N GLY A 172 -6.53 14.48 1.97
CA GLY A 172 -6.95 15.84 2.33
C GLY A 172 -8.18 16.26 1.54
N PHE A 173 -8.14 16.10 0.22
CA PHE A 173 -9.27 16.41 -0.65
C PHE A 173 -10.49 15.54 -0.33
N HIS A 174 -10.31 14.23 -0.14
CA HIS A 174 -11.37 13.34 0.28
C HIS A 174 -12.00 13.73 1.62
N SER A 175 -11.22 14.27 2.56
CA SER A 175 -11.74 14.79 3.82
C SER A 175 -12.67 15.99 3.60
N VAL A 176 -12.34 16.89 2.68
CA VAL A 176 -13.21 18.02 2.28
C VAL A 176 -14.47 17.52 1.57
N VAL A 177 -14.35 16.55 0.67
CA VAL A 177 -15.51 15.90 0.05
C VAL A 177 -16.43 15.29 1.12
N ASN A 178 -15.85 14.60 2.12
CA ASN A 178 -16.62 14.01 3.21
C ASN A 178 -17.30 15.05 4.12
N TYR A 179 -16.72 16.24 4.26
CA TYR A 179 -17.34 17.35 4.98
C TYR A 179 -18.67 17.77 4.34
N PHE A 180 -18.72 17.87 3.01
CA PHE A 180 -19.94 18.19 2.27
C PHE A 180 -20.83 16.97 1.95
N SER A 181 -20.29 15.74 2.10
CA SER A 181 -21.00 14.49 1.84
C SER A 181 -20.54 13.37 2.76
N LEU A 182 -21.28 13.17 3.84
CA LEU A 182 -21.01 12.04 4.71
C LEU A 182 -21.18 10.74 3.91
N LYS A 183 -20.16 9.88 3.94
CA LYS A 183 -20.16 8.56 3.26
C LYS A 183 -21.34 7.67 3.63
N MET A 184 -22.02 7.97 4.74
CA MET A 184 -23.13 7.21 5.30
C MET A 184 -24.48 7.53 4.65
N LEU A 185 -24.56 8.54 3.79
CA LEU A 185 -25.81 8.98 3.17
C LEU A 185 -25.78 8.74 1.66
N ALA A 186 -26.93 8.34 1.10
CA ALA A 186 -27.10 8.19 -0.34
C ALA A 186 -27.45 9.55 -0.96
N TYR A 187 -26.86 9.84 -2.12
CA TYR A 187 -27.07 11.09 -2.84
C TYR A 187 -27.37 10.81 -4.31
N SER A 188 -28.18 11.68 -4.93
CA SER A 188 -28.39 11.65 -6.38
C SER A 188 -27.12 12.04 -7.13
N TYR A 189 -27.05 11.71 -8.42
CA TYR A 189 -25.91 12.10 -9.27
C TYR A 189 -25.69 13.62 -9.26
N VAL A 190 -26.75 14.41 -9.46
CA VAL A 190 -26.70 15.88 -9.41
C VAL A 190 -26.21 16.35 -8.04
N GLY A 191 -26.72 15.72 -6.97
CA GLY A 191 -26.28 16.01 -5.61
C GLY A 191 -24.78 15.75 -5.41
N MET A 192 -24.25 14.65 -5.93
CA MET A 192 -22.81 14.35 -5.89
C MET A 192 -21.99 15.35 -6.72
N TYR A 193 -22.47 15.69 -7.92
CA TYR A 193 -21.79 16.61 -8.82
C TYR A 193 -21.60 18.01 -8.21
N CYS A 194 -22.69 18.63 -7.72
CA CYS A 194 -22.61 19.95 -7.09
C CYS A 194 -21.64 19.98 -5.89
N ARG A 195 -21.55 18.89 -5.12
CA ARG A 195 -20.66 18.79 -3.96
C ARG A 195 -19.20 18.63 -4.34
N TYR A 196 -18.91 17.90 -5.42
CA TYR A 196 -17.56 17.84 -5.95
C TYR A 196 -17.10 19.23 -6.39
N ILE A 197 -17.97 20.02 -7.04
CA ILE A 197 -17.67 21.41 -7.39
C ILE A 197 -17.34 22.23 -6.13
N LEU A 198 -18.18 22.16 -5.10
CA LEU A 198 -17.93 22.86 -3.82
C LEU A 198 -16.61 22.44 -3.17
N SER A 199 -16.28 21.15 -3.23
CA SER A 199 -15.03 20.61 -2.66
C SER A 199 -13.81 21.08 -3.44
N VAL A 200 -13.89 21.11 -4.77
CA VAL A 200 -12.83 21.64 -5.64
C VAL A 200 -12.62 23.13 -5.39
N TRP A 201 -13.70 23.88 -5.20
CA TRP A 201 -13.61 25.31 -4.88
C TRP A 201 -13.00 25.56 -3.49
N GLN A 202 -13.41 24.80 -2.46
CA GLN A 202 -12.95 25.00 -1.09
C GLN A 202 -11.51 24.51 -0.84
N PHE A 203 -11.08 23.43 -1.51
CA PHE A 203 -9.82 22.75 -1.19
C PHE A 203 -8.56 23.63 -1.33
N PRO A 204 -8.39 24.44 -2.41
CA PRO A 204 -7.28 25.38 -2.52
C PRO A 204 -7.23 26.43 -1.39
N HIS A 205 -8.39 26.91 -0.93
CA HIS A 205 -8.49 27.91 0.13
C HIS A 205 -8.09 27.38 1.52
N LEU A 206 -8.15 26.06 1.73
CA LEU A 206 -7.68 25.42 2.96
C LEU A 206 -6.16 25.20 2.98
N HIS A 207 -5.52 25.16 1.82
CA HIS A 207 -4.06 25.05 1.71
C HIS A 207 -3.33 26.40 1.80
N LEU A 208 -4.00 27.51 1.48
CA LEU A 208 -3.46 28.87 1.59
C LEU A 208 -3.51 29.46 3.02
N MET A 209 -4.15 28.78 3.97
CA MET A 209 -4.27 29.20 5.38
C MET A 209 -3.33 28.42 6.34
N ARG A 210 -2.31 27.74 5.82
CA ARG A 210 -1.28 27.05 6.61
C ARG A 210 0.11 27.52 6.26
#